data_AF-A0A0G0FVZ0-F1
#
_entry.id   AF-A0A0G0FVZ0-F1
#
_cell.length_a   1.000
_cell.length_b   1.000
_cell.length_c   1.000
_cell.angle_alpha   90.00
_cell.angle_beta   90.00
_cell.angle_gamma   90.00
#
_symmetry.space_group_name_H-M   'P 1'
#
loop_
_entity.id
_entity.type
_entity.pdbx_description
1 polymer ?
#
loop_
_entity_poly.entity_id
_entity_poly.type
_entity_poly.pdbx_seq_one_letter_code
_entity_poly.pdbx_strand_id
1 'polypeptide(L)'
;MDTEINIKNIIGGKTMTIKKKIWPEYFDAVASGKKKFELRLNDFEVNEGDTLKLEEWDPKTKVYTGRKVLKKVTFVGKFKINELFWSKEEIEEKGIQIISLE
;
A
#
# COMPACT_ATOMS: atom_id res chain seq x y z
N MET A 1 7.91 37.44 8.60
CA MET A 1 7.84 36.24 9.44
C MET A 1 6.37 36.12 9.82
N ASP A 2 5.54 35.33 9.14
CA ASP A 2 5.83 34.05 8.48
C ASP A 2 5.11 33.95 7.12
N THR A 3 5.90 34.10 6.06
CA THR A 3 5.54 33.88 4.65
C THR A 3 5.55 32.39 4.28
N GLU A 4 5.52 31.50 5.27
CA GLU A 4 5.37 30.05 5.11
C GLU A 4 3.91 29.62 5.25
N ILE A 5 2.97 30.46 4.79
CA ILE A 5 1.61 30.01 4.45
C ILE A 5 1.74 29.09 3.23
N ASN A 6 2.13 27.86 3.54
CA ASN A 6 1.93 26.59 2.89
C ASN A 6 1.66 26.65 1.38
N ILE A 7 2.75 26.86 0.63
CA ILE A 7 2.84 26.74 -0.83
C ILE A 7 2.31 25.36 -1.31
N LYS A 8 2.16 24.36 -0.42
CA LYS A 8 1.54 23.06 -0.72
C LYS A 8 0.08 23.14 -1.18
N ASN A 9 -0.65 24.21 -0.86
CA ASN A 9 -2.06 24.35 -1.26
C ASN A 9 -2.25 25.02 -2.64
N ILE A 10 -1.19 25.56 -3.26
CA ILE A 10 -1.26 26.27 -4.56
C ILE A 10 -0.89 25.33 -5.73
N ILE A 11 -0.15 24.26 -5.44
CA ILE A 11 0.15 23.17 -6.37
C ILE A 11 -0.63 21.96 -5.86
N GLY A 12 -1.87 21.79 -6.31
CA GLY A 12 -2.67 20.59 -6.02
C GLY A 12 -1.79 19.35 -6.24
N GLY A 13 -1.40 18.69 -5.14
CA GLY A 13 -0.44 17.60 -5.18
C GLY A 13 -0.91 16.58 -6.21
N LYS A 14 -0.14 16.41 -7.29
CA LYS A 14 -0.50 15.51 -8.39
C LYS A 14 -0.65 14.10 -7.83
N THR A 15 -1.90 13.65 -7.65
CA THR A 15 -2.18 12.28 -7.24
C THR A 15 -1.71 11.34 -8.33
N MET A 16 -0.89 10.36 -7.97
CA MET A 16 -0.29 9.44 -8.91
C MET A 16 -1.07 8.12 -8.95
N THR A 17 -1.12 7.50 -10.14
CA THR A 17 -1.55 6.11 -10.27
C THR A 17 -0.33 5.21 -10.32
N ILE A 18 -0.16 4.38 -9.29
CA ILE A 18 0.96 3.46 -9.14
C ILE A 18 0.48 2.05 -9.51
N LYS A 19 1.14 1.42 -10.48
CA LYS A 19 0.81 0.06 -10.90
C LYS A 19 1.57 -0.96 -10.04
N LYS A 20 0.86 -1.94 -9.49
CA LYS A 20 1.47 -3.07 -8.76
C LYS A 20 0.76 -4.36 -9.12
N LYS A 21 1.50 -5.47 -9.05
CA LYS A 21 0.94 -6.81 -9.19
C LYS A 21 0.18 -7.19 -7.92
N ILE A 22 -0.93 -7.89 -8.07
CA ILE A 22 -1.63 -8.58 -6.98
C ILE A 22 -1.81 -10.05 -7.38
N TRP A 23 -1.66 -10.97 -6.42
CA TRP A 23 -1.89 -12.38 -6.69
C TRP A 23 -3.38 -12.73 -6.68
N PRO A 24 -3.79 -13.81 -7.39
CA PRO A 24 -5.20 -14.17 -7.48
C PRO A 24 -5.89 -14.40 -6.14
N GLU A 25 -5.16 -14.97 -5.17
CA GLU A 25 -5.68 -15.25 -3.82
C GLU A 25 -6.08 -14.00 -3.03
N TYR A 26 -5.54 -12.82 -3.37
CA TYR A 26 -5.88 -11.56 -2.70
C TYR A 26 -6.81 -10.67 -3.54
N PHE A 27 -6.89 -10.90 -4.84
CA PHE A 27 -7.59 -9.99 -5.76
C PHE A 27 -9.05 -9.80 -5.35
N ASP A 28 -9.81 -10.88 -5.19
CA ASP A 28 -11.24 -10.80 -4.88
C ASP A 28 -11.49 -10.19 -3.49
N ALA A 29 -10.61 -10.43 -2.51
CA ALA A 29 -10.70 -9.85 -1.17
C ALA A 29 -10.47 -8.34 -1.18
N VAL A 30 -9.51 -7.85 -1.98
CA VAL A 30 -9.28 -6.41 -2.16
C VAL A 30 -10.40 -5.79 -3.00
N ALA A 31 -10.82 -6.45 -4.09
CA ALA A 31 -11.87 -5.98 -4.97
C ALA A 31 -13.20 -5.76 -4.23
N SER A 32 -13.62 -6.75 -3.44
CA SER A 32 -14.84 -6.69 -2.60
C SER A 32 -14.74 -5.72 -1.43
N GLY A 33 -13.55 -5.25 -1.07
CA GLY A 33 -13.34 -4.37 0.09
C GLY A 33 -13.22 -5.11 1.43
N LYS A 34 -13.27 -6.44 1.43
CA LYS A 34 -12.99 -7.28 2.62
C LYS A 34 -11.57 -7.05 3.16
N LYS A 35 -10.59 -6.88 2.27
CA LYS A 35 -9.20 -6.55 2.59
C LYS A 35 -8.91 -5.10 2.20
N LYS A 36 -8.70 -4.23 3.19
CA LYS A 36 -8.46 -2.79 3.01
C LYS A 36 -6.99 -2.36 3.16
N PHE A 37 -6.04 -3.29 3.08
CA PHE A 37 -4.60 -3.00 3.27
C PHE A 37 -3.72 -3.70 2.23
N GLU A 38 -2.55 -3.14 1.95
CA GLU A 38 -1.46 -3.73 1.17
C GLU A 38 -0.20 -3.76 2.03
N LEU A 39 0.42 -4.94 2.19
CA LEU A 39 1.74 -5.07 2.81
C LEU A 39 2.78 -5.17 1.70
N ARG A 40 3.75 -4.25 1.69
CA ARG A 40 4.79 -4.17 0.67
C ARG A 40 6.13 -3.85 1.32
N LEU A 41 7.21 -4.27 0.67
CA LEU A 41 8.52 -3.69 0.94
C LEU A 41 8.47 -2.18 0.68
N ASN A 42 9.16 -1.41 1.51
CA ASN A 42 9.29 0.02 1.36
C ASN A 42 10.32 0.37 0.27
N ASP A 43 10.04 -0.07 -0.97
CA ASP A 43 10.91 0.04 -2.15
C ASP A 43 10.34 0.95 -3.25
N PHE A 44 9.26 1.67 -2.95
CA PHE A 44 8.64 2.65 -3.85
C PHE A 44 7.94 3.76 -3.07
N GLU A 45 7.85 4.92 -3.69
CA GLU A 45 7.11 6.05 -3.13
C GLU A 45 5.60 5.91 -3.35
N VAL A 46 4.84 6.17 -2.29
CA VAL A 46 3.37 6.19 -2.27
C VAL A 46 2.92 7.11 -1.13
N ASN A 47 1.93 7.94 -1.42
CA ASN A 47 1.37 8.90 -0.48
C ASN A 47 -0.15 8.72 -0.34
N GLU A 48 -0.71 9.21 0.77
CA GLU A 48 -2.16 9.35 0.90
C GLU A 48 -2.71 10.21 -0.25
N GLY A 49 -3.82 9.76 -0.84
CA GLY A 49 -4.41 10.38 -2.03
C GLY A 49 -3.98 9.75 -3.36
N ASP A 50 -2.87 9.02 -3.41
CA ASP A 50 -2.49 8.24 -4.59
C ASP A 50 -3.50 7.11 -4.88
N THR A 51 -3.43 6.53 -6.07
CA THR A 51 -4.23 5.36 -6.45
C THR A 51 -3.32 4.18 -6.78
N LEU A 52 -3.54 3.05 -6.11
CA LEU A 52 -2.96 1.78 -6.52
C LEU A 52 -3.83 1.15 -7.60
N LYS A 53 -3.25 0.95 -8.79
CA LYS A 53 -3.80 0.06 -9.82
C LYS A 53 -3.20 -1.32 -9.60
N LEU A 54 -3.99 -2.20 -9.00
CA LEU A 54 -3.61 -3.58 -8.72
C LEU A 54 -4.02 -4.45 -9.91
N GLU A 55 -3.04 -4.94 -10.64
CA GLU A 55 -3.22 -5.79 -11.82
C GLU A 55 -2.94 -7.23 -11.43
N GLU A 56 -3.92 -8.10 -11.65
CA GLU A 56 -3.78 -9.49 -11.24
C GLU A 56 -2.74 -10.21 -12.09
N TRP A 57 -1.77 -10.80 -11.40
CA TRP A 57 -0.68 -11.57 -11.98
C TRP A 57 -0.69 -12.98 -11.38
N ASP A 58 -0.86 -13.99 -12.23
CA ASP A 58 -0.80 -15.38 -11.81
C ASP A 58 0.67 -15.87 -11.78
N PRO A 59 1.24 -16.19 -10.60
CA PRO A 59 2.62 -16.64 -10.50
C PRO A 59 2.85 -18.03 -11.10
N LYS A 60 1.80 -18.86 -11.26
CA LYS A 60 1.92 -20.21 -11.84
C LYS A 60 2.12 -20.15 -13.34
N THR A 61 1.30 -19.35 -14.01
CA THR A 61 1.34 -19.17 -15.47
C THR A 61 2.27 -18.04 -15.92
N LYS A 62 2.70 -17.17 -14.99
CA LYS A 62 3.53 -15.98 -15.25
C LYS A 62 2.89 -15.04 -16.29
N VAL A 63 1.57 -14.85 -16.21
CA VAL A 63 0.84 -13.91 -17.06
C VAL A 63 -0.10 -13.02 -16.25
N TYR A 64 -0.42 -11.86 -16.80
CA TYR A 64 -1.54 -11.05 -16.31
C TYR A 64 -2.85 -11.70 -16.78
N THR A 65 -3.83 -11.81 -15.90
CA THR A 65 -5.15 -12.36 -16.26
C THR A 65 -6.04 -11.33 -16.97
N GLY A 66 -5.64 -10.05 -16.94
CA GLY A 66 -6.43 -8.91 -17.42
C GLY A 66 -7.34 -8.29 -16.35
N ARG A 67 -7.55 -8.95 -15.22
CA ARG A 67 -8.29 -8.39 -14.08
C ARG A 67 -7.48 -7.26 -13.43
N LYS A 68 -8.17 -6.19 -13.04
CA LYS A 68 -7.58 -5.03 -12.36
C LYS A 68 -8.57 -4.40 -11.38
N VAL A 69 -8.04 -3.83 -10.29
CA VAL A 69 -8.80 -3.01 -9.36
C VAL A 69 -8.03 -1.74 -9.02
N LEU A 70 -8.75 -0.63 -8.90
CA LEU A 70 -8.22 0.66 -8.47
C LEU A 70 -8.61 0.88 -7.00
N LYS A 71 -7.64 1.22 -6.16
CA LYS A 71 -7.88 1.56 -4.75
C LYS A 71 -7.16 2.86 -4.42
N LYS A 72 -7.90 3.80 -3.80
CA LYS A 72 -7.32 5.02 -3.26
C LYS A 72 -6.52 4.68 -2.01
N VAL A 73 -5.32 5.24 -1.90
CA VAL A 73 -4.49 5.15 -0.71
C VAL A 73 -5.04 6.14 0.31
N THR A 74 -5.50 5.63 1.45
CA THR A 74 -6.07 6.43 2.54
C THR A 74 -5.16 6.53 3.76
N PHE A 75 -4.15 5.67 3.86
CA PHE A 75 -3.15 5.68 4.91
C PHE A 75 -1.85 5.02 4.41
N VAL A 76 -0.69 5.55 4.83
CA VAL A 76 0.62 4.95 4.55
C VAL A 76 1.45 4.91 5.84
N GLY A 77 1.77 3.70 6.30
CA GLY A 77 2.77 3.46 7.34
C GLY A 77 4.04 2.86 6.73
N LYS A 78 5.20 3.46 6.99
CA LYS A 78 6.52 2.94 6.63
C LYS A 78 7.26 2.59 7.91
N PHE A 79 7.85 1.40 7.97
CA PHE A 79 8.53 0.91 9.18
C PHE A 79 9.85 0.25 8.80
N LYS A 80 10.85 0.37 9.67
CA LYS A 80 12.01 -0.52 9.69
C LYS A 80 11.94 -1.38 10.93
N ILE A 81 12.39 -2.63 10.83
CA ILE A 81 12.31 -3.60 11.92
C ILE A 81 12.96 -3.09 13.21
N ASN A 82 14.07 -2.36 13.09
CA ASN A 82 14.80 -1.77 14.21
C ASN A 82 14.19 -0.47 14.77
N GLU A 83 13.10 0.03 14.19
CA GLU A 83 12.40 1.26 14.59
C GLU A 83 10.99 0.95 15.14
N LEU A 84 10.61 -0.32 15.20
CA LEU A 84 9.33 -0.77 15.75
C LEU A 84 9.37 -0.85 17.29
N PHE A 85 8.18 -0.88 17.90
CA PHE A 85 8.00 -0.93 19.36
C PHE A 85 8.45 -2.27 19.99
N TRP A 86 8.70 -3.31 19.18
CA TRP A 86 9.08 -4.66 19.60
C TRP A 86 10.55 -4.93 19.27
N SER A 87 11.18 -5.85 20.02
CA SER A 87 12.54 -6.26 19.69
C SER A 87 12.60 -7.04 18.38
N LYS A 88 13.79 -7.10 17.77
CA LYS A 88 14.00 -7.89 16.54
C LYS A 88 13.70 -9.37 16.79
N GLU A 89 14.12 -9.89 17.93
CA GLU A 89 13.92 -11.29 18.33
C GLU A 89 12.43 -11.62 18.45
N GLU A 90 11.64 -10.74 19.07
CA GLU A 90 10.18 -10.93 19.16
C GLU A 90 9.51 -10.89 17.80
N ILE A 91 9.95 -10.01 16.90
CA ILE A 91 9.42 -9.92 15.53
C ILE A 91 9.78 -11.18 14.72
N GLU A 92 11.00 -11.71 14.87
CA GLU A 92 11.43 -12.95 14.22
C GLU A 92 10.67 -14.17 14.75
N GLU A 93 10.42 -14.23 16.06
CA GLU A 93 9.69 -15.34 16.70
C GLU A 93 8.18 -15.31 16.41
N LYS A 94 7.54 -14.13 16.57
CA LYS A 94 6.07 -14.00 16.56
C LYS A 94 5.51 -13.47 15.24
N GLY A 95 6.35 -12.86 14.40
CA GLY A 95 5.92 -12.20 13.16
C GLY A 95 5.15 -10.90 13.37
N ILE A 96 4.54 -10.39 12.29
CA ILE A 96 3.72 -9.17 12.29
C ILE A 96 2.32 -9.52 11.79
N GLN A 97 1.30 -9.02 12.48
CA GLN A 97 -0.09 -9.14 12.05
C GLN A 97 -0.62 -7.80 11.55
N ILE A 98 -1.39 -7.82 10.45
CA ILE A 98 -2.14 -6.66 9.96
C ILE A 98 -3.61 -7.02 9.95
N ILE A 99 -4.44 -6.17 10.56
CA ILE A 99 -5.86 -6.40 10.75
C ILE A 99 -6.62 -5.35 9.94
N SER A 100 -7.49 -5.80 9.04
CA SER A 100 -8.39 -4.92 8.29
C SER A 100 -9.60 -4.55 9.16
N LEU A 101 -9.96 -3.27 9.21
CA LEU A 101 -11.08 -2.75 10.00
C LEU A 101 -12.25 -2.30 9.11
N GLU A 102 -13.47 -2.28 9.68
CA GLU A 102 -14.69 -1.80 9.00
C GLU A 102 -14.83 -0.28 9.08
#